data_AF-A0A8H2WBF1-F1
#
_entry.id   AF-A0A8H2WBF1-F1
#
_cell.length_a   1.000
_cell.length_b   1.000
_cell.length_c   1.000
_cell.angle_alpha   90.00
_cell.angle_beta   90.00
_cell.angle_gamma   90.00
#
_symmetry.space_group_name_H-M   'P 1'
#
loop_
_entity.id
_entity.type
_entity.pdbx_description
1 polymer ?
#
loop_
_entity_poly.entity_id
_entity_poly.type
_entity_poly.pdbx_seq_one_letter_code
_entity_poly.pdbx_strand_id
1 'polypeptide(L)'
;MKSYIVMFTESATKEEMENYKHKIQESGGSIKYEYDIIKGLAVSVPDNYVQSFANDPIVRLNPLQLLDNRKFRMADNVPLNEPHPPNSRGIEAFNEVLPKIKQAVISSRRNWNNHEPRMWARAGNLSDDALTSFVIEDDLVEVRAGSTSYGTIIFGKIRIPGINDEEGEGFIHVRIHDPPNKLSPGLLQGAEDVIFHSLFTDEANRDADGRPTTFRAIQTRETPLEFFNE
;
A
#
# COMPACT_ATOMS: atom_id res chain seq x y z
N MET A 1 20.48 18.00 15.92
CA MET A 1 19.12 17.54 15.58
C MET A 1 19.23 16.59 14.42
N LYS A 2 18.71 15.38 14.58
CA LYS A 2 18.71 14.34 13.55
C LYS A 2 17.27 13.93 13.25
N SER A 3 17.02 13.59 11.99
CA SER A 3 15.70 13.12 11.56
C SER A 3 15.63 11.60 11.63
N TYR A 4 14.50 11.07 12.09
CA TYR A 4 14.22 9.65 12.26
C TYR A 4 12.82 9.32 11.75
N ILE A 5 12.63 8.07 11.36
CA ILE A 5 11.28 7.49 11.27
C ILE A 5 11.11 6.64 12.53
N VAL A 6 10.11 7.01 13.32
CA VAL A 6 9.64 6.25 14.49
C VAL A 6 8.46 5.42 14.00
N MET A 7 8.59 4.09 14.01
CA MET A 7 7.48 3.20 13.70
C MET A 7 6.89 2.67 15.00
N PHE A 8 5.58 2.79 15.17
CA PHE A 8 4.88 2.20 16.30
C PHE A 8 4.64 0.72 16.07
N THR A 9 4.58 -0.06 17.15
CA THR A 9 4.19 -1.47 17.05
C THR A 9 2.73 -1.61 16.62
N GLU A 10 2.35 -2.76 16.03
CA GLU A 10 0.96 -3.02 15.65
C GLU A 10 -0.02 -2.89 16.83
N SER A 11 0.43 -3.29 18.02
CA SER A 11 -0.33 -3.21 19.27
C SER A 11 -0.50 -1.79 19.83
N ALA A 12 0.24 -0.80 19.31
CA ALA A 12 0.17 0.57 19.80
C ALA A 12 -1.23 1.16 19.54
N THR A 13 -1.82 1.67 20.61
CA THR A 13 -3.13 2.33 20.61
C THR A 13 -3.01 3.77 20.12
N LYS A 14 -4.13 4.36 19.69
CA LYS A 14 -4.16 5.78 19.29
C LYS A 14 -3.71 6.71 20.41
N GLU A 15 -4.12 6.43 21.65
CA GLU A 15 -3.73 7.22 22.82
C GLU A 15 -2.22 7.15 23.09
N GLU A 16 -1.62 5.97 22.99
CA GLU A 16 -0.17 5.81 23.12
C GLU A 16 0.60 6.58 22.04
N MET A 17 0.11 6.56 20.80
CA MET A 17 0.71 7.31 19.69
C MET A 17 0.61 8.82 19.91
N GLU A 18 -0.54 9.34 20.33
CA GLU A 18 -0.71 10.77 20.65
C GLU A 18 0.18 11.20 21.83
N ASN A 19 0.21 10.40 22.90
CA ASN A 19 1.12 10.65 24.02
C ASN A 19 2.59 10.67 23.59
N TYR A 20 2.95 9.85 22.61
CA TYR A 20 4.30 9.84 22.04
C TYR A 20 4.62 11.12 21.27
N LYS A 21 3.66 11.62 20.49
CA LYS A 21 3.80 12.89 19.77
C LYS A 21 4.05 14.04 20.73
N HIS A 22 3.32 14.09 21.83
CA HIS A 22 3.54 15.08 22.89
C HIS A 22 4.95 14.99 23.48
N LYS A 23 5.43 13.78 23.83
CA LYS A 23 6.80 13.57 24.32
C LYS A 23 7.87 14.09 23.35
N ILE A 24 7.69 13.85 22.05
CA ILE A 24 8.60 14.36 21.01
C ILE A 24 8.62 15.89 21.01
N GLN A 25 7.47 16.55 21.09
CA GLN A 25 7.38 18.00 21.14
C GLN A 25 8.01 18.58 22.42
N GLU A 26 7.74 17.97 23.58
CA GLU A 26 8.32 18.36 24.87
C GLU A 26 9.84 18.21 24.91
N SER A 27 10.39 17.24 24.17
CA SER A 27 11.84 17.06 24.03
C SER A 27 12.53 18.16 23.22
N GLY A 28 11.78 19.13 22.67
CA GLY A 28 12.28 20.11 21.70
C GLY A 28 12.42 19.54 20.28
N GLY A 29 11.80 18.38 20.02
CA GLY A 29 11.70 17.78 18.70
C GLY A 29 10.48 18.30 17.92
N SER A 30 10.46 18.02 16.62
CA SER A 30 9.35 18.38 15.73
C SER A 30 8.89 17.17 14.93
N ILE A 31 7.58 17.01 14.77
CA ILE A 31 6.99 16.02 13.87
C ILE A 31 6.84 16.69 12.50
N LYS A 32 7.42 16.08 11.48
CA LYS A 32 7.35 16.57 10.09
C LYS A 32 6.20 15.91 9.33
N TYR A 33 5.99 14.62 9.54
CA TYR A 33 4.97 13.83 8.86
C TYR A 33 4.45 12.73 9.75
N GLU A 34 3.20 12.35 9.53
CA GLU A 34 2.55 11.20 10.15
C GLU A 34 2.13 10.22 9.06
N TYR A 35 2.32 8.93 9.31
CA TYR A 35 1.98 7.86 8.39
C TYR A 35 0.95 6.95 9.03
N ASP A 36 -0.31 7.09 8.64
CA ASP A 36 -1.40 6.27 9.19
C ASP A 36 -1.25 4.79 8.80
N ILE A 37 -0.75 4.53 7.59
CA ILE A 37 -0.68 3.18 7.01
C ILE A 37 0.32 2.28 7.74
N ILE A 38 1.47 2.84 8.13
CA ILE A 38 2.56 2.12 8.79
C ILE A 38 2.65 2.46 10.29
N LYS A 39 1.63 3.14 10.85
CA LYS A 39 1.66 3.75 12.19
C LYS A 39 3.03 4.37 12.48
N GLY A 40 3.43 5.39 11.71
CA GLY A 40 4.78 5.95 11.79
C GLY A 40 4.81 7.47 11.90
N LEU A 41 5.91 8.00 12.41
CA LEU A 41 6.19 9.45 12.47
C LEU A 41 7.57 9.75 11.88
N ALA A 42 7.64 10.73 10.99
CA ALA A 42 8.91 11.37 10.64
C ALA A 42 9.18 12.49 11.64
N VAL A 43 10.20 12.34 12.46
CA VAL A 43 10.52 13.28 13.56
C VAL A 43 11.90 13.86 13.36
N SER A 44 12.12 15.08 13.84
CA SER A 44 13.44 15.67 14.03
C SER A 44 13.63 15.89 15.52
N VAL A 45 14.64 15.27 16.11
CA VAL A 45 14.86 15.33 17.57
C VAL A 45 16.30 15.71 17.90
N PRO A 46 16.54 16.25 19.12
CA PRO A 46 17.89 16.42 19.65
C PRO A 46 18.66 15.11 19.74
N ASP A 47 19.98 15.16 19.50
CA ASP A 47 20.85 13.98 19.43
C ASP A 47 20.89 13.18 20.76
N ASN A 48 20.72 13.87 21.89
CA ASN A 48 20.62 13.27 23.23
C ASN A 48 19.29 12.57 23.50
N TYR A 49 18.26 12.77 22.66
CA TYR A 49 16.94 12.13 22.79
C TYR A 49 16.80 10.86 21.93
N VAL A 50 17.81 10.54 21.12
CA VAL A 50 17.75 9.35 20.24
C VAL A 50 17.82 8.06 21.05
N GLN A 51 18.55 8.06 22.17
CA GLN A 51 18.70 6.89 23.04
C GLN A 51 17.40 6.52 23.78
N SER A 52 16.50 7.48 24.02
CA SER A 52 15.21 7.15 24.67
C SER A 52 14.29 6.36 23.76
N PHE A 53 14.42 6.50 22.44
CA PHE A 53 13.62 5.75 21.47
C PHE A 53 14.08 4.30 21.29
N ALA A 54 15.39 4.04 21.38
CA ALA A 54 15.96 2.71 21.19
C ALA A 54 15.53 1.71 22.28
N ASN A 55 15.13 2.23 23.45
CA ASN A 55 14.72 1.45 24.62
C ASN A 55 13.20 1.46 24.84
N ASP A 56 12.44 2.13 23.98
CA ASP A 56 11.00 2.28 24.18
C ASP A 56 10.26 1.09 23.52
N PRO A 57 9.47 0.33 24.30
CA PRO A 57 8.88 -0.92 23.82
C PRO A 57 7.84 -0.72 22.72
N ILE A 58 7.19 0.46 22.65
CA ILE A 58 6.10 0.75 21.72
C ILE A 58 6.58 1.30 20.38
N VAL A 59 7.88 1.53 20.21
CA VAL A 59 8.45 2.00 18.94
C VAL A 59 9.64 1.18 18.47
N ARG A 60 9.91 1.27 17.17
CA ARG A 60 11.14 0.80 16.53
C ARG A 60 11.76 1.98 15.80
N LEU A 61 13.04 2.20 16.05
CA LEU A 61 13.83 3.18 15.32
C LEU A 61 14.41 2.54 14.09
N ASN A 62 14.06 3.08 12.93
CA ASN A 62 14.92 2.97 11.77
C ASN A 62 15.74 4.26 11.66
N PRO A 63 17.08 4.21 11.88
CA PRO A 63 17.90 5.36 11.55
C PRO A 63 17.68 5.63 10.07
N LEU A 64 17.22 6.84 9.74
CA LEU A 64 17.37 7.37 8.39
C LEU A 64 18.88 7.38 8.16
N GLN A 65 19.43 6.33 7.55
CA GLN A 65 20.75 6.43 6.93
C GLN A 65 20.68 7.68 6.06
N LEU A 66 21.69 8.54 6.18
CA LEU A 66 21.85 9.80 5.45
C LEU A 66 21.73 9.57 3.93
N LEU A 67 20.51 9.35 3.46
CA LEU A 67 20.09 9.63 2.11
C LEU A 67 19.84 11.13 2.15
N ASP A 68 20.82 11.85 1.62
CA ASP A 68 20.76 13.24 1.18
C ASP A 68 19.34 13.82 1.24
N ASN A 69 19.18 14.95 1.93
CA ASN A 69 17.92 15.68 2.21
C ASN A 69 17.06 16.01 0.97
N ARG A 70 17.41 15.48 -0.20
CA ARG A 70 16.75 15.58 -1.51
C ARG A 70 16.01 14.31 -1.96
N LYS A 71 16.01 13.21 -1.20
CA LYS A 71 15.29 11.96 -1.57
C LYS A 71 14.41 11.37 -0.48
N PHE A 72 13.76 12.22 0.33
CA PHE A 72 12.55 11.79 1.01
C PHE A 72 11.42 11.75 -0.03
N ARG A 73 11.32 10.65 -0.77
CA ARG A 73 10.27 10.48 -1.77
C ARG A 73 9.03 10.01 -1.05
N MET A 74 8.05 10.91 -1.00
CA MET A 74 6.68 10.62 -0.55
C MET A 74 6.20 9.32 -1.21
N ALA A 75 5.28 8.60 -0.55
CA ALA A 75 4.62 7.43 -1.17
C ALA A 75 4.20 7.78 -2.60
N ASP A 76 3.65 8.98 -2.79
CA ASP A 76 3.13 9.57 -4.03
C ASP A 76 4.12 9.69 -5.21
N ASN A 77 5.42 9.44 -5.02
CA ASN A 77 6.46 9.64 -6.05
C ASN A 77 7.59 8.60 -5.98
N VAL A 78 7.25 7.35 -5.62
CA VAL A 78 8.22 6.25 -5.69
C VAL A 78 8.39 5.83 -7.15
N PRO A 79 9.61 5.91 -7.74
CA PRO A 79 9.84 5.41 -9.08
C PRO A 79 9.63 3.91 -9.10
N LEU A 80 8.75 3.49 -9.99
CA LEU A 80 8.50 2.08 -10.25
C LEU A 80 9.49 1.56 -11.28
N ASN A 81 9.90 0.31 -11.14
CA ASN A 81 10.59 -0.41 -12.20
C ASN A 81 9.68 -0.57 -13.44
N GLU A 82 10.26 -1.06 -14.53
CA GLU A 82 9.48 -1.41 -15.72
C GLU A 82 8.48 -2.54 -15.42
N PRO A 83 7.28 -2.53 -16.02
CA PRO A 83 6.32 -3.62 -15.88
C PRO A 83 6.92 -4.96 -16.30
N HIS A 84 6.72 -6.00 -15.49
CA HIS A 84 7.22 -7.34 -15.76
C HIS A 84 6.27 -8.43 -15.25
N PRO A 85 6.32 -9.67 -15.79
CA PRO A 85 5.61 -10.81 -15.19
C PRO A 85 6.04 -11.05 -13.73
N PRO A 86 5.18 -11.61 -12.86
CA PRO A 86 5.54 -11.80 -11.46
C PRO A 86 6.73 -12.76 -11.31
N ASN A 87 7.64 -12.42 -10.43
CA ASN A 87 8.67 -13.34 -9.96
C ASN A 87 8.19 -14.10 -8.71
N SER A 88 8.97 -15.05 -8.21
CA SER A 88 8.60 -15.87 -7.05
C SER A 88 8.25 -15.04 -5.80
N ARG A 89 8.95 -13.92 -5.56
CA ARG A 89 8.66 -13.04 -4.42
C ARG A 89 7.33 -12.31 -4.60
N GLY A 90 7.05 -11.82 -5.80
CA GLY A 90 5.76 -11.21 -6.13
C GLY A 90 4.61 -12.19 -5.90
N ILE A 91 4.73 -13.42 -6.39
CA ILE A 91 3.73 -14.48 -6.18
C ILE A 91 3.52 -14.75 -4.68
N GLU A 92 4.61 -14.94 -3.92
CA GLU A 92 4.54 -15.18 -2.47
C GLU A 92 3.84 -14.03 -1.75
N ALA A 93 4.23 -12.78 -2.03
CA ALA A 93 3.68 -11.60 -1.39
C ALA A 93 2.18 -11.43 -1.68
N PHE A 94 1.76 -11.63 -2.93
CA PHE A 94 0.34 -11.53 -3.30
C PHE A 94 -0.50 -12.67 -2.72
N ASN A 95 0.05 -13.89 -2.62
CA ASN A 95 -0.62 -15.01 -1.96
C ASN A 95 -0.85 -14.76 -0.47
N GLU A 96 0.14 -14.16 0.21
CA GLU A 96 0.06 -13.82 1.63
C GLU A 96 -1.14 -12.90 1.94
N VAL A 97 -1.45 -11.97 1.04
CA VAL A 97 -2.58 -11.04 1.19
C VAL A 97 -3.81 -11.36 0.34
N LEU A 98 -3.82 -12.48 -0.40
CA LEU A 98 -4.90 -12.86 -1.31
C LEU A 98 -6.28 -12.85 -0.63
N PRO A 99 -6.46 -13.38 0.61
CA PRO A 99 -7.74 -13.29 1.30
C PRO A 99 -8.22 -11.85 1.53
N LYS A 100 -7.29 -10.94 1.87
CA LYS A 100 -7.59 -9.50 2.08
C LYS A 100 -7.96 -8.82 0.76
N ILE A 101 -7.28 -9.15 -0.34
CA ILE A 101 -7.61 -8.64 -1.68
C ILE A 101 -9.04 -9.05 -2.06
N LYS A 102 -9.38 -10.34 -1.94
CA LYS A 102 -10.71 -10.85 -2.27
C LYS A 102 -11.81 -10.19 -1.42
N GLN A 103 -11.55 -10.02 -0.12
CA GLN A 103 -12.46 -9.29 0.76
C GLN A 103 -12.63 -7.83 0.33
N ALA A 104 -11.53 -7.13 0.01
CA ALA A 104 -11.56 -5.75 -0.44
C ALA A 104 -12.34 -5.57 -1.75
N VAL A 105 -12.20 -6.50 -2.70
CA VAL A 105 -12.97 -6.50 -3.96
C VAL A 105 -14.47 -6.57 -3.67
N ILE A 106 -14.90 -7.51 -2.82
CA ILE A 106 -16.33 -7.67 -2.47
C ILE A 106 -16.84 -6.43 -1.72
N SER A 107 -16.10 -5.95 -0.73
CA SER A 107 -16.47 -4.75 0.04
C SER A 107 -16.56 -3.51 -0.86
N SER A 108 -15.59 -3.31 -1.75
CA SER A 108 -15.59 -2.22 -2.73
C SER A 108 -16.81 -2.30 -3.64
N ARG A 109 -17.07 -3.46 -4.26
CA ARG A 109 -18.25 -3.67 -5.12
C ARG A 109 -19.54 -3.33 -4.41
N ARG A 110 -19.76 -3.86 -3.20
CA ARG A 110 -21.00 -3.63 -2.44
C ARG A 110 -21.18 -2.17 -2.06
N ASN A 111 -20.10 -1.50 -1.66
CA ASN A 111 -20.15 -0.07 -1.32
C ASN A 111 -20.52 0.76 -2.55
N TRP A 112 -19.78 0.58 -3.65
CA TRP A 112 -19.99 1.34 -4.87
C TRP A 112 -21.35 1.06 -5.54
N ASN A 113 -21.87 -0.17 -5.47
CA ASN A 113 -23.21 -0.47 -5.99
C ASN A 113 -24.33 0.38 -5.34
N ASN A 114 -24.12 0.92 -4.14
CA ASN A 114 -25.08 1.80 -3.49
C ASN A 114 -24.90 3.28 -3.88
N HIS A 115 -23.73 3.67 -4.39
CA HIS A 115 -23.34 5.07 -4.61
C HIS A 115 -23.14 5.42 -6.08
N GLU A 116 -22.42 4.58 -6.81
CA GLU A 116 -22.13 4.72 -8.23
C GLU A 116 -21.97 3.32 -8.86
N PRO A 117 -23.08 2.68 -9.29
CA PRO A 117 -23.06 1.31 -9.83
C PRO A 117 -22.18 1.13 -11.07
N ARG A 118 -21.83 2.21 -11.79
CA ARG A 118 -20.95 2.16 -12.96
C ARG A 118 -19.55 1.66 -12.61
N MET A 119 -19.08 1.90 -11.38
CA MET A 119 -17.74 1.55 -10.90
C MET A 119 -17.39 0.06 -11.15
N TRP A 120 -18.32 -0.84 -10.89
CA TRP A 120 -18.14 -2.29 -11.03
C TRP A 120 -18.98 -2.88 -12.18
N ALA A 121 -19.41 -2.06 -13.15
CA ALA A 121 -20.34 -2.47 -14.20
C ALA A 121 -19.88 -3.69 -15.00
N ARG A 122 -18.57 -3.82 -15.29
CA ARG A 122 -18.00 -4.98 -16.01
C ARG A 122 -18.14 -6.31 -15.26
N ALA A 123 -18.33 -6.28 -13.94
CA ALA A 123 -18.63 -7.45 -13.12
C ALA A 123 -20.14 -7.61 -12.82
N GLY A 124 -21.02 -6.86 -13.49
CA GLY A 124 -22.46 -6.85 -13.23
C GLY A 124 -23.11 -8.24 -13.27
N ASN A 125 -22.63 -9.11 -14.17
CA ASN A 125 -23.16 -10.46 -14.36
C ASN A 125 -22.46 -11.54 -13.50
N LEU A 126 -21.47 -11.18 -12.68
CA LEU A 126 -20.72 -12.13 -11.86
C LEU A 126 -21.26 -12.19 -10.43
N SER A 127 -21.31 -13.39 -9.85
CA SER A 127 -21.44 -13.57 -8.40
C SER A 127 -20.15 -13.10 -7.70
N ASP A 128 -20.22 -12.86 -6.39
CA ASP A 128 -19.02 -12.52 -5.60
C ASP A 128 -17.97 -13.65 -5.64
N ASP A 129 -18.41 -14.91 -5.66
CA ASP A 129 -17.53 -16.08 -5.79
C ASP A 129 -16.83 -16.11 -7.15
N ALA A 130 -17.55 -15.84 -8.24
CA ALA A 130 -16.97 -15.80 -9.58
C ALA A 130 -16.01 -14.62 -9.73
N LEU A 131 -16.37 -13.45 -9.20
CA LEU A 131 -15.54 -12.24 -9.20
C LEU A 131 -14.22 -12.44 -8.44
N THR A 132 -14.22 -13.27 -7.40
CA THR A 132 -13.05 -13.56 -6.56
C THR A 132 -12.43 -14.93 -6.83
N SER A 133 -12.76 -15.57 -7.95
CA SER A 133 -12.26 -16.90 -8.32
C SER A 133 -10.79 -16.94 -8.74
N PHE A 134 -10.16 -15.78 -8.98
CA PHE A 134 -8.77 -15.69 -9.43
C PHE A 134 -7.77 -16.30 -8.45
N VAL A 135 -6.67 -16.80 -9.01
CA VAL A 135 -5.51 -17.36 -8.30
C VAL A 135 -4.24 -16.65 -8.72
N ILE A 136 -3.29 -16.45 -7.82
CA ILE A 136 -2.13 -15.60 -8.09
C ILE A 136 -1.21 -16.21 -9.14
N GLU A 137 -1.07 -17.54 -9.14
CA GLU A 137 -0.20 -18.28 -10.04
C GLU A 137 -0.56 -18.08 -11.53
N ASP A 138 -1.85 -17.96 -11.83
CA ASP A 138 -2.36 -17.88 -13.20
C ASP A 138 -2.82 -16.46 -13.56
N ASP A 139 -3.32 -15.68 -12.60
CA ASP A 139 -4.01 -14.41 -12.86
C ASP A 139 -3.21 -13.17 -12.48
N LEU A 140 -2.13 -13.26 -11.69
CA LEU A 140 -1.21 -12.14 -11.52
C LEU A 140 -0.33 -12.04 -12.78
N VAL A 141 -0.68 -11.15 -13.70
CA VAL A 141 -0.07 -11.13 -15.04
C VAL A 141 1.05 -10.12 -15.19
N GLU A 142 1.09 -9.10 -14.34
CA GLU A 142 2.05 -8.01 -14.42
C GLU A 142 2.26 -7.40 -13.02
N VAL A 143 3.52 -7.09 -12.71
CA VAL A 143 3.96 -6.51 -11.45
C VAL A 143 4.86 -5.32 -11.73
N ARG A 144 4.79 -4.33 -10.85
CA ARG A 144 5.78 -3.27 -10.70
C ARG A 144 6.11 -3.06 -9.24
N ALA A 145 7.32 -2.62 -8.95
CA ALA A 145 7.77 -2.38 -7.60
C ALA A 145 8.60 -1.10 -7.48
N GLY A 146 8.50 -0.48 -6.33
CA GLY A 146 9.26 0.71 -5.97
C GLY A 146 9.78 0.61 -4.54
N SER A 147 11.08 0.83 -4.36
CA SER A 147 11.71 0.80 -3.03
C SER A 147 11.45 2.09 -2.26
N THR A 148 11.09 1.95 -1.00
CA THR A 148 10.97 3.05 -0.03
C THR A 148 12.01 2.88 1.07
N SER A 149 12.08 3.82 2.01
CA SER A 149 12.94 3.69 3.18
C SER A 149 12.43 2.66 4.21
N TYR A 150 11.24 2.10 4.02
CA TYR A 150 10.54 1.25 4.98
C TYR A 150 9.99 -0.04 4.36
N GLY A 151 10.44 -0.39 3.15
CA GLY A 151 10.05 -1.61 2.45
C GLY A 151 9.99 -1.43 0.95
N THR A 152 9.23 -2.30 0.29
CA THR A 152 8.96 -2.25 -1.14
C THR A 152 7.46 -2.11 -1.34
N ILE A 153 7.04 -1.09 -2.09
CA ILE A 153 5.67 -1.03 -2.59
C ILE A 153 5.61 -1.89 -3.84
N ILE A 154 4.65 -2.81 -3.90
CA ILE A 154 4.46 -3.70 -5.03
C ILE A 154 3.05 -3.48 -5.57
N PHE A 155 2.96 -3.29 -6.87
CA PHE A 155 1.72 -3.19 -7.63
C PHE A 155 1.52 -4.47 -8.42
N GLY A 156 0.29 -4.96 -8.51
CA GLY A 156 -0.07 -6.15 -9.26
C GLY A 156 -1.30 -5.91 -10.11
N LYS A 157 -1.24 -6.31 -11.38
CA LYS A 157 -2.38 -6.43 -12.29
C LYS A 157 -2.89 -7.87 -12.22
N ILE A 158 -4.07 -8.05 -11.64
CA ILE A 158 -4.70 -9.36 -11.45
C ILE A 158 -5.88 -9.47 -12.39
N ARG A 159 -5.87 -10.49 -13.24
CA ARG A 159 -6.97 -10.82 -14.15
C ARG A 159 -8.16 -11.39 -13.36
N ILE A 160 -9.37 -11.06 -13.80
CA ILE A 160 -10.60 -11.71 -13.33
C ILE A 160 -11.07 -12.68 -14.41
N PRO A 161 -10.94 -14.02 -14.21
CA PRO A 161 -11.25 -15.01 -15.24
C PRO A 161 -12.67 -14.93 -15.82
N GLY A 162 -13.64 -14.49 -15.02
CA GLY A 162 -15.04 -14.37 -15.44
C GLY A 162 -15.35 -13.17 -16.35
N ILE A 163 -14.37 -12.32 -16.66
CA ILE A 163 -14.59 -11.10 -17.45
C ILE A 163 -13.86 -11.20 -18.79
N ASN A 164 -14.66 -11.28 -19.85
CA ASN A 164 -14.21 -11.12 -21.23
C ASN A 164 -15.40 -10.55 -22.04
N ASP A 165 -15.58 -9.23 -21.96
CA ASP A 165 -16.68 -8.51 -22.57
C ASP A 165 -16.22 -7.81 -23.87
N GLU A 166 -17.00 -6.85 -24.38
CA GLU A 166 -16.64 -6.08 -25.59
C GLU A 166 -15.33 -5.28 -25.43
N GLU A 167 -14.91 -5.00 -24.18
CA GLU A 167 -13.64 -4.36 -23.86
C GLU A 167 -12.51 -5.39 -23.60
N GLY A 168 -12.77 -6.68 -23.82
CA GLY A 168 -11.83 -7.78 -23.63
C GLY A 168 -11.73 -8.25 -22.18
N GLU A 169 -10.57 -8.75 -21.78
CA GLU A 169 -10.32 -9.24 -20.43
C GLU A 169 -10.44 -8.11 -19.37
N GLY A 170 -10.84 -8.49 -18.15
CA GLY A 170 -10.94 -7.58 -17.01
C GLY A 170 -9.82 -7.77 -15.99
N PHE A 171 -9.28 -6.66 -15.48
CA PHE A 171 -8.19 -6.67 -14.50
C PHE A 171 -8.48 -5.74 -13.32
N ILE A 172 -8.09 -6.13 -12.11
CA ILE A 172 -7.97 -5.21 -10.98
C ILE A 172 -6.50 -4.87 -10.78
N HIS A 173 -6.21 -3.62 -10.40
CA HIS A 173 -4.87 -3.25 -9.95
C HIS A 173 -4.86 -3.16 -8.44
N VAL A 174 -3.85 -3.79 -7.84
CA VAL A 174 -3.72 -3.94 -6.39
C VAL A 174 -2.37 -3.38 -5.96
N ARG A 175 -2.36 -2.64 -4.85
CA ARG A 175 -1.13 -2.20 -4.19
C ARG A 175 -0.96 -2.95 -2.88
N ILE A 176 0.26 -3.43 -2.64
CA ILE A 176 0.69 -4.07 -1.40
C ILE A 176 2.01 -3.43 -0.92
N HIS A 177 2.33 -3.64 0.34
CA HIS A 177 3.58 -3.23 0.95
C HIS A 177 4.31 -4.45 1.53
N ASP A 178 5.57 -4.61 1.13
CA ASP A 178 6.47 -5.67 1.57
C ASP A 178 7.58 -5.08 2.47
N PRO A 179 7.50 -5.23 3.81
CA PRO A 179 8.49 -4.70 4.75
C PRO A 179 9.90 -5.31 4.58
N PRO A 180 10.98 -4.62 5.00
CA PRO A 180 12.36 -4.98 4.68
C PRO A 180 12.91 -6.24 5.40
N ASN A 181 12.12 -6.90 6.24
CA ASN A 181 12.64 -7.83 7.26
C ASN A 181 12.71 -9.32 6.88
N LYS A 182 12.40 -9.73 5.64
CA LYS A 182 12.59 -11.13 5.19
C LYS A 182 14.03 -11.46 4.72
N LEU A 183 14.97 -10.51 4.75
CA LEU A 183 16.35 -10.69 4.27
C LEU A 183 17.38 -10.83 5.41
N SER A 184 17.34 -11.93 6.17
CA SER A 184 18.52 -12.48 6.87
C SER A 184 18.24 -13.88 7.43
N PRO A 185 18.88 -14.94 6.90
CA PRO A 185 18.91 -16.24 7.57
C PRO A 185 19.64 -16.10 8.91
N GLY A 186 18.95 -16.34 10.02
CA GLY A 186 19.57 -16.43 11.35
C GLY A 186 19.43 -15.22 12.29
N LEU A 187 18.69 -14.17 11.91
CA LEU A 187 18.25 -13.13 12.84
C LEU A 187 16.79 -13.37 13.24
N LEU A 188 16.49 -13.16 14.53
CA LEU A 188 15.16 -13.29 15.10
C LEU A 188 14.12 -12.58 14.23
N GLN A 189 13.08 -13.32 13.89
CA GLN A 189 12.00 -12.98 12.97
C GLN A 189 11.38 -11.62 13.32
N GLY A 190 11.69 -10.59 12.54
CA GLY A 190 10.97 -9.31 12.57
C GLY A 190 9.58 -9.55 11.96
N ALA A 191 8.58 -9.66 12.83
CA ALA A 191 7.23 -10.15 12.56
C ALA A 191 6.32 -9.11 11.87
N GLU A 192 6.65 -8.67 10.67
CA GLU A 192 5.74 -7.84 9.87
C GLU A 192 5.44 -8.53 8.53
N ASP A 193 4.18 -8.96 8.41
CA ASP A 193 3.63 -9.60 7.23
C ASP A 193 3.43 -8.59 6.09
N VAL A 194 3.30 -9.08 4.87
CA VAL A 194 2.93 -8.27 3.70
C VAL A 194 1.55 -7.64 3.95
N ILE A 195 1.44 -6.36 3.62
CA ILE A 195 0.25 -5.56 3.91
C ILE A 195 -0.49 -5.26 2.61
N PHE A 196 -1.75 -5.65 2.52
CA PHE A 196 -2.65 -5.14 1.49
C PHE A 196 -2.88 -3.65 1.73
N HIS A 197 -2.67 -2.84 0.70
CA HIS A 197 -2.85 -1.39 0.81
C HIS A 197 -4.18 -0.98 0.18
N SER A 198 -4.35 -1.18 -1.13
CA SER A 198 -5.55 -0.71 -1.82
C SER A 198 -5.80 -1.33 -3.19
N LEU A 199 -7.01 -1.06 -3.71
CA LEU A 199 -7.44 -1.34 -5.07
C LEU A 199 -7.45 -0.03 -5.85
N PHE A 200 -7.09 -0.07 -7.12
CA PHE A 200 -7.24 1.07 -8.02
C PHE A 200 -8.67 1.20 -8.52
N THR A 201 -9.21 2.41 -8.47
CA THR A 201 -10.49 2.82 -9.02
C THR A 201 -10.31 4.13 -9.79
N ASP A 202 -10.68 4.09 -11.07
CA ASP A 202 -10.52 5.21 -11.97
C ASP A 202 -11.75 6.14 -11.87
N GLU A 203 -11.57 7.25 -11.16
CA GLU A 203 -12.50 8.39 -11.07
C GLU A 203 -12.04 9.58 -11.93
N ALA A 204 -11.78 9.36 -13.22
CA ALA A 204 -11.27 10.37 -14.15
C ALA A 204 -12.34 11.12 -14.98
N ASN A 205 -11.83 11.89 -15.96
CA ASN A 205 -12.57 12.67 -16.97
C ASN A 205 -13.57 13.63 -16.33
N ARG A 206 -13.06 14.71 -15.75
CA ARG A 206 -13.93 15.71 -15.11
C ARG A 206 -14.70 16.52 -16.16
N ASP A 207 -15.98 16.72 -15.94
CA ASP A 207 -16.81 17.61 -16.75
C ASP A 207 -16.46 19.10 -16.48
N ALA A 208 -17.18 20.00 -17.15
CA ALA A 208 -17.00 21.46 -16.99
C ALA A 208 -17.22 21.95 -15.55
N ASP A 209 -17.96 21.20 -14.73
CA ASP A 209 -18.24 21.49 -13.33
C ASP A 209 -17.26 20.78 -12.37
N GLY A 210 -16.24 20.09 -12.92
CA GLY A 210 -15.21 19.39 -12.17
C GLY A 210 -15.65 18.02 -11.64
N ARG A 211 -16.80 17.49 -12.05
CA ARG A 211 -17.30 16.18 -11.58
C ARG A 211 -16.72 15.06 -12.41
N PRO A 212 -16.21 13.97 -11.78
CA PRO A 212 -15.73 12.81 -12.52
C PRO A 212 -16.87 12.19 -13.34
N THR A 213 -16.58 11.84 -14.59
CA THR A 213 -17.53 11.19 -15.50
C THR A 213 -17.19 9.73 -15.74
N THR A 214 -15.96 9.31 -15.41
CA THR A 214 -15.51 7.92 -15.45
C THR A 214 -15.49 7.37 -14.04
N PHE A 215 -16.00 6.14 -13.89
CA PHE A 215 -15.97 5.37 -12.65
C PHE A 215 -15.71 3.92 -13.03
N ARG A 216 -14.49 3.42 -12.78
CA ARG A 216 -14.09 2.08 -13.21
C ARG A 216 -13.11 1.41 -12.24
N ALA A 217 -13.52 0.29 -11.66
CA ALA A 217 -12.65 -0.57 -10.85
C ALA A 217 -11.97 -1.68 -11.69
N ILE A 218 -12.59 -2.08 -12.81
CA ILE A 218 -12.09 -3.17 -13.67
C ILE A 218 -11.47 -2.60 -14.93
N GLN A 219 -10.15 -2.67 -14.97
CA GLN A 219 -9.29 -2.12 -16.00
C GLN A 219 -9.20 -3.05 -17.23
N THR A 220 -8.75 -2.48 -18.34
CA THR A 220 -8.45 -3.22 -19.57
C THR A 220 -7.00 -3.72 -19.54
N ARG A 221 -6.65 -4.62 -20.47
CA ARG A 221 -5.27 -5.12 -20.60
C ARG A 221 -4.24 -3.99 -20.74
N GLU A 222 -4.60 -2.98 -21.53
CA GLU A 222 -3.74 -1.86 -21.91
C GLU A 222 -3.63 -0.78 -20.84
N THR A 223 -4.51 -0.79 -19.83
CA THR A 223 -4.41 0.16 -18.72
C THR A 223 -3.08 -0.07 -17.99
N PRO A 224 -2.18 0.93 -17.95
CA PRO A 224 -0.87 0.75 -17.37
C PRO A 224 -0.96 0.56 -15.86
N LEU A 225 -0.06 -0.26 -15.30
CA LEU A 225 0.09 -0.40 -13.86
C LEU A 225 0.90 0.78 -13.34
N GLU A 226 0.23 1.89 -13.05
CA GLU A 226 0.87 3.12 -12.56
C GLU A 226 0.79 3.22 -11.03
N PHE A 227 1.48 4.21 -10.50
CA PHE A 227 1.42 4.49 -9.08
C PHE A 227 0.02 5.02 -8.69
N PHE A 228 -0.59 4.44 -7.66
CA PHE A 228 -1.84 4.92 -7.05
C PHE A 228 -1.83 4.78 -5.52
N ASN A 229 -2.69 5.57 -4.87
CA ASN A 229 -2.68 5.81 -3.41
C ASN A 229 -4.01 5.55 -2.71
N GLU A 230 -5.08 5.23 -3.43
CA GLU A 230 -6.47 5.22 -2.95
C GLU A 230 -6.70 4.48 -1.65
#